data_AF-C6L8X3-F1
#
_entry.id   AF-C6L8X3-F1
#
_cell.length_a   1.000
_cell.length_b   1.000
_cell.length_c   1.000
_cell.angle_alpha   90.00
_cell.angle_beta   90.00
_cell.angle_gamma   90.00
#
_symmetry.space_group_name_H-M   'P 1'
#
loop_
_entity.id
_entity.type
_entity.pdbx_description
1 polymer ?
#
loop_
_entity_poly.entity_id
_entity_poly.type
_entity_poly.pdbx_seq_one_letter_code
_entity_poly.pdbx_strand_id
1 'polypeptide(L)' 'MNNQEKVRLLKQRLQNLEISGKENGGVQRRIRRDIRNLEKGMTEEERRSC' A
#
# COMPACT_ATOMS: atom_id res chain seq x y z
N MET A 1 -12.06 -3.70 7.84
CA MET A 1 -10.64 -3.30 7.85
C MET A 1 -10.55 -1.96 7.14
N ASN A 2 -10.10 -0.92 7.84
CA ASN A 2 -10.01 0.45 7.33
C ASN A 2 -8.95 0.52 6.21
N ASN A 3 -9.12 1.42 5.23
CA ASN A 3 -8.14 1.66 4.18
C ASN A 3 -6.77 2.04 4.77
N GLN A 4 -6.74 2.77 5.89
CA GLN A 4 -5.51 3.09 6.63
C GLN A 4 -4.79 1.84 7.19
N GLU A 5 -5.54 0.89 7.77
CA GLU A 5 -4.96 -0.38 8.25
C GLU A 5 -4.39 -1.21 7.11
N LYS A 6 -5.10 -1.26 5.97
CA LYS A 6 -4.63 -1.95 4.77
C LYS A 6 -3.32 -1.34 4.25
N VAL A 7 -3.22 -0.02 4.20
CA VAL A 7 -2.00 0.69 3.79
C VAL A 7 -0.85 0.37 4.75
N ARG A 8 -1.08 0.38 6.06
CA ARG A 8 -0.06 0.03 7.07
C ARG A 8 0.47 -1.39 6.88
N LEU A 9 -0.42 -2.37 6.68
CA LEU A 9 -0.05 -3.77 6.44
C LEU A 9 0.77 -3.93 5.15
N LEU A 10 0.38 -3.24 4.07
CA LEU A 10 1.09 -3.27 2.80
C LEU A 10 2.49 -2.65 2.92
N LYS A 11 2.64 -1.53 3.65
CA LYS A 11 3.95 -0.91 3.93
C LYS A 11 4.86 -1.85 4.72
N GLN A 12 4.33 -2.51 5.75
CA GLN A 12 5.10 -3.49 6.53
C GLN A 12 5.53 -4.70 5.69
N ARG A 13 4.64 -5.20 4.84
CA ARG A 13 4.96 -6.30 3.91
C ARG A 13 6.01 -5.90 2.89
N LEU A 14 5.97 -4.68 2.38
CA LEU A 14 6.97 -4.15 1.46
C LEU A 14 8.36 -4.08 2.13
N GLN A 15 8.42 -3.56 3.35
CA GLN A 15 9.66 -3.48 4.12
C GLN A 15 10.27 -4.86 4.36
N ASN A 16 9.46 -5.85 4.75
CA ASN A 16 9.93 -7.23 4.93
C ASN A 16 10.47 -7.84 3.62
N LEU A 17 9.85 -7.54 2.48
CA LEU A 17 10.30 -8.00 1.18
C LEU A 17 11.59 -7.32 0.72
N GLU A 18 11.81 -6.07 1.10
CA GLU A 18 13.06 -5.34 0.83
C GLU A 18 14.21 -5.85 1.71
N ILE A 19 13.93 -6.19 2.98
CA ILE A 19 14.92 -6.76 3.91
C ILE A 19 15.26 -8.22 3.59
N SER A 20 14.31 -8.99 3.07
CA SER A 20 14.48 -10.43 2.78
C SER A 20 15.60 -10.75 1.78
N GLY A 21 16.14 -9.76 1.04
CA GLY A 21 17.23 -9.96 0.07
C GLY A 21 16.90 -10.85 -1.13
N LYS A 22 15.65 -11.36 -1.22
CA LYS A 22 15.15 -12.15 -2.34
C LYS A 22 14.65 -11.23 -3.45
N GLU A 23 14.90 -11.59 -4.71
CA GLU A 23 14.41 -10.86 -5.88
C GLU A 23 12.86 -10.93 -5.96
N ASN A 24 12.21 -10.01 -5.27
CA ASN A 24 10.75 -9.89 -5.21
C ASN A 24 10.24 -8.66 -5.97
N GLY A 25 10.99 -8.17 -6.97
CA GLY A 25 10.73 -6.89 -7.64
C GLY A 25 9.30 -6.77 -8.20
N GLY A 26 8.75 -7.85 -8.77
CA GLY A 26 7.37 -7.88 -9.25
C GLY A 26 6.33 -7.72 -8.13
N VAL A 27 6.54 -8.39 -7.00
CA VAL A 27 5.66 -8.32 -5.82
C VAL A 27 5.74 -6.93 -5.18
N GLN A 28 6.95 -6.39 -5.02
CA GLN A 28 7.17 -5.03 -4.51
C GLN A 28 6.47 -3.98 -5.38
N ARG A 29 6.58 -4.08 -6.72
CA ARG A 29 5.89 -3.16 -7.64
C ARG A 29 4.37 -3.22 -7.50
N ARG A 30 3.81 -4.42 -7.31
CA ARG A 30 2.37 -4.60 -7.08
C ARG A 30 1.93 -3.95 -5.77
N ILE A 31 2.63 -4.24 -4.67
CA ILE A 31 2.34 -3.65 -3.35
C ILE A 31 2.42 -2.13 -3.38
N ARG A 32 3.45 -1.55 -4.03
CA ARG A 32 3.56 -0.09 -4.21
C ARG A 32 2.39 0.50 -5.01
N ARG A 33 1.86 -0.22 -6.00
CA ARG A 33 0.68 0.22 -6.76
C ARG A 33 -0.58 0.19 -5.89
N ASP A 34 -0.77 -0.86 -5.11
CA ASP A 34 -1.94 -1.02 -4.24
C ASP A 34 -1.97 0.07 -3.16
N ILE A 35 -0.81 0.38 -2.55
CA ILE A 35 -0.67 1.50 -1.60
C ILE A 35 -1.14 2.81 -2.22
N ARG A 36 -0.65 3.16 -3.42
CA ARG A 36 -1.03 4.40 -4.11
C ARG A 36 -2.51 4.46 -4.46
N ASN A 37 -3.10 3.35 -4.88
CA ASN A 37 -4.52 3.29 -5.21
C ASN A 37 -5.39 3.49 -3.96
N LEU A 38 -4.99 2.90 -2.83
CA LEU A 38 -5.68 3.07 -1.55
C LEU A 38 -5.54 4.50 -1.03
N GLU A 39 -4.35 5.09 -1.10
CA GLU A 39 -4.11 6.49 -0.69
C GLU A 39 -4.89 7.48 -1.57
N LYS A 40 -5.02 7.21 -2.88
CA LYS A 40 -5.89 7.99 -3.79
C LYS A 40 -7.38 7.81 -3.50
N GLY A 41 -7.83 6.58 -3.26
CA GLY A 41 -9.22 6.30 -2.91
C GLY A 41 -9.63 6.99 -1.60
N MET A 42 -8.75 6.99 -0.60
CA MET A 42 -8.96 7.72 0.66
C MET A 42 -9.09 9.24 0.44
N THR A 43 -8.22 9.83 -0.38
CA THR A 43 -8.29 11.28 -0.68
C THR A 43 -9.52 11.65 -1.51
N GLU A 44 -10.04 10.75 -2.33
CA GLU A 44 -11.32 10.93 -3.03
C GLU A 44 -12.53 10.77 -2.11
N GLU A 45 -12.51 9.83 -1.16
CA GLU A 45 -13.53 9.69 -0.11
C GLU A 45 -13.57 10.93 0.80
N GLU A 46 -12.40 11.44 1.22
CA GLU A 46 -12.29 12.70 1.98
C GLU A 46 -12.87 13.89 1.19
N ARG A 47 -12.58 13.99 -0.11
CA ARG A 47 -13.13 15.04 -0.98
C ARG A 47 -14.64 14.97 -1.19
N ARG A 48 -15.23 13.77 -1.16
CA ARG A 48 -16.69 13.58 -1.31
C ARG A 48 -17.47 13.83 -0.02
N SER A 49 -16.78 13.87 1.12
CA SER A 49 -17.39 14.13 2.42
C SER A 49 -17.42 15.63 2.82
N CYS A 50 -16.98 16.52 1.92
CA CYS A 50 -17.05 17.98 2.06
C CYS A 50 -18.19 18.58 1.22
#